data_AF-A0A084SU29-F1
#
_entry.id   AF-A0A084SU29-F1
#
_cell.length_a   1.000
_cell.length_b   1.000
_cell.length_c   1.000
_cell.angle_alpha   90.00
_cell.angle_beta   90.00
_cell.angle_gamma   90.00
#
_symmetry.space_group_name_H-M   'P 1'
#
loop_
_entity.id
_entity.type
_entity.pdbx_description
1 polymer ?
#
loop_
_entity_poly.entity_id
_entity_poly.type
_entity_poly.pdbx_seq_one_letter_code
_entity_poly.pdbx_strand_id
1 'polypeptide(L)'
;MMSMPLYRSRVTRSFHRFSTLVPPLAFVMVSLAWSVAMLLYTNFLLTPEMELPKEIFLIPLGVGLSSIGRDATEGLLPVLLTRPLRRSTYVLSQWAAMGTVASFWALLHLVLQWGLIVAATPHGPMPLEVLYNAIGRVSLCLGMAATLVCFSTRLPGWGHLALWGVLFFIAERVLPGLGKDESARFALTVRQYLLGVLMPELDIRRTFAATPVSWLRLTTYFSNVTLMLLLGIHIFNHREVSYASR
;
A
#
# COMPACT_ATOMS: atom_id res chain seq x y z
N MET A 1 -35.87 25.50 4.19
CA MET A 1 -35.61 24.55 5.30
C MET A 1 -35.09 23.26 4.71
N MET A 2 -33.81 22.95 4.91
CA MET A 2 -33.15 21.77 4.33
C MET A 2 -33.50 20.56 5.20
N SER A 3 -34.07 19.50 4.60
CA SER A 3 -34.57 18.35 5.36
C SER A 3 -33.42 17.66 6.12
N MET A 4 -33.64 17.38 7.42
CA MET A 4 -32.70 16.68 8.32
C MET A 4 -31.96 15.47 7.71
N PRO A 5 -32.59 14.60 6.88
CA PRO A 5 -31.87 13.48 6.25
C PRO A 5 -30.80 13.92 5.22
N LEU A 6 -31.02 15.03 4.50
CA LEU A 6 -30.03 15.58 3.56
C LEU A 6 -28.85 16.24 4.28
N TYR A 7 -29.07 16.81 5.46
CA TYR A 7 -27.98 17.31 6.31
C TYR A 7 -27.15 16.15 6.89
N ARG A 8 -27.81 15.11 7.42
CA ARG A 8 -27.12 13.95 8.02
C ARG A 8 -26.26 13.19 7.00
N SER A 9 -26.76 12.98 5.78
CA SER A 9 -26.00 12.34 4.68
C SER A 9 -24.83 13.18 4.16
N ARG A 10 -24.92 14.51 4.24
CA ARG A 10 -23.84 15.42 3.82
C ARG A 10 -22.75 15.50 4.89
N VAL A 11 -23.13 15.50 6.17
CA VAL A 11 -22.20 15.46 7.32
C VAL A 11 -21.48 14.12 7.38
N THR A 12 -22.17 12.98 7.22
CA THR A 12 -21.50 11.66 7.15
C THR A 12 -20.55 11.57 5.98
N ARG A 13 -20.91 12.05 4.77
CA ARG A 13 -19.97 12.11 3.63
C ARG A 13 -18.73 12.97 3.88
N SER A 14 -18.87 14.09 4.60
CA SER A 14 -17.73 14.96 4.93
C SER A 14 -16.82 14.34 5.98
N PHE A 15 -17.40 13.72 7.01
CA PHE A 15 -16.66 12.93 8.02
C PHE A 15 -15.99 11.70 7.38
N HIS A 16 -16.63 11.08 6.38
CA HIS A 16 -16.09 9.96 5.61
C HIS A 16 -14.82 10.34 4.83
N ARG A 17 -14.81 11.48 4.12
CA ARG A 17 -13.60 11.97 3.42
C ARG A 17 -12.48 12.33 4.40
N PHE A 18 -12.83 12.81 5.59
CA PHE A 18 -11.84 13.08 6.64
C PHE A 18 -11.22 11.77 7.16
N SER A 19 -12.04 10.74 7.43
CA SER A 19 -11.56 9.46 7.96
C SER A 19 -10.63 8.69 7.02
N THR A 20 -10.67 8.96 5.71
CA THR A 20 -9.78 8.32 4.72
C THR A 20 -8.48 9.10 4.50
N LEU A 21 -8.43 10.38 4.88
CA LEU A 21 -7.24 11.24 4.77
C LEU A 21 -6.44 11.29 6.08
N VAL A 22 -7.10 11.17 7.22
CA VAL A 22 -6.46 11.22 8.55
C VAL A 22 -5.42 10.11 8.75
N PRO A 23 -5.69 8.83 8.42
CA PRO A 23 -4.70 7.76 8.61
C PRO A 23 -3.41 7.99 7.82
N PRO A 24 -3.41 8.18 6.48
CA PRO A 24 -2.17 8.38 5.74
C PRO A 24 -1.44 9.65 6.17
N LEU A 25 -2.15 10.74 6.47
CA LEU A 25 -1.54 11.96 7.00
C LEU A 25 -0.89 11.74 8.36
N ALA A 26 -1.56 11.05 9.28
CA ALA A 26 -1.01 10.72 10.60
C ALA A 26 0.27 9.88 10.47
N PHE A 27 0.29 8.89 9.57
CA PHE A 27 1.50 8.11 9.30
C PHE A 27 2.63 8.97 8.76
N VAL A 28 2.34 9.85 7.79
CA VAL A 28 3.36 10.77 7.27
C VAL A 28 3.92 11.67 8.38
N MET A 29 3.07 12.21 9.25
CA MET A 29 3.50 13.07 10.35
C MET A 29 4.32 12.31 11.40
N VAL A 30 3.93 11.08 11.76
CA VAL A 30 4.66 10.25 12.73
C VAL A 30 6.03 9.84 12.19
N SER A 31 6.10 9.44 10.91
CA SER A 31 7.36 9.07 10.25
C SER A 31 8.29 10.28 10.10
N LEU A 32 7.75 11.45 9.78
CA LEU A 32 8.52 12.70 9.78
C LEU A 32 9.01 13.08 11.17
N ALA A 33 8.19 12.94 12.21
CA ALA A 33 8.61 13.19 13.59
C ALA A 33 9.75 12.25 14.01
N TRP A 34 9.70 10.98 13.59
CA TRP A 34 10.80 10.02 13.77
C TRP A 34 12.07 10.47 13.04
N SER A 35 11.96 10.87 11.77
CA SER A 35 13.08 11.41 10.99
C SER A 35 13.73 12.62 11.67
N VAL A 36 12.92 13.54 12.21
CA VAL A 36 13.40 14.70 12.99
C VAL A 36 14.11 14.27 14.26
N ALA A 37 13.54 13.34 15.02
CA ALA A 37 14.14 12.83 16.25
C ALA A 37 15.51 12.18 16.00
N MET A 38 15.65 11.41 14.92
CA MET A 38 16.92 10.79 14.52
C MET A 38 17.98 11.82 14.12
N LEU A 39 17.58 12.87 13.42
CA LEU A 39 18.47 13.99 13.08
C LEU A 39 18.99 14.74 14.31
N LEU A 40 18.11 14.99 15.28
CA LEU A 40 18.50 15.59 16.56
C LEU A 40 19.40 14.66 17.36
N TYR A 41 19.09 13.37 17.42
CA TYR A 41 19.86 12.37 18.17
C TYR A 41 21.28 12.20 17.64
N THR A 42 21.47 12.23 16.31
CA THR A 42 22.78 12.06 15.68
C THR A 42 23.65 13.33 15.71
N ASN A 43 23.21 14.40 16.39
CA ASN A 43 23.90 15.69 16.48
C ASN A 43 24.34 16.25 15.11
N PHE A 44 23.61 15.92 14.03
CA PHE A 44 23.98 16.25 12.64
C PHE A 44 25.36 15.72 12.19
N LEU A 45 25.97 14.81 12.93
CA LEU A 45 27.31 14.27 12.66
C LEU A 45 27.30 13.08 11.69
N LEU A 46 26.19 12.33 11.63
CA LEU A 46 25.98 11.28 10.63
C LEU A 46 25.12 11.80 9.48
N THR A 47 25.43 11.38 8.26
CA THR A 47 24.57 11.57 7.09
C THR A 47 23.24 10.85 7.34
N PRO A 48 22.10 11.55 7.46
CA PRO A 48 20.81 10.92 7.63
C PRO A 48 20.47 10.07 6.40
N GLU A 49 20.23 8.78 6.59
CA GLU A 49 19.80 7.90 5.51
C GLU A 49 18.32 8.15 5.20
N MET A 50 17.97 8.18 3.91
CA MET A 50 16.56 8.19 3.51
C MET A 50 15.92 6.85 3.85
N GLU A 51 14.73 6.91 4.44
CA GLU A 51 13.91 5.72 4.71
C GLU A 51 13.71 4.91 3.43
N LEU A 52 13.87 3.59 3.58
CA LEU A 52 13.75 2.62 2.50
C LEU A 52 12.28 2.50 2.08
N PRO A 53 11.97 2.21 0.80
CA PRO A 53 10.58 2.13 0.33
C PRO A 53 9.73 1.16 1.18
N LYS A 54 10.30 0.01 1.56
CA LYS A 54 9.67 -1.01 2.41
C LYS A 54 9.18 -0.51 3.77
N GLU A 55 9.72 0.59 4.30
CA GLU A 55 9.35 1.14 5.61
C GLU A 55 8.03 1.94 5.55
N ILE A 56 7.52 2.19 4.34
CA ILE A 56 6.40 3.11 4.07
C ILE A 56 5.11 2.35 3.76
N PHE A 57 5.13 1.04 3.96
CA PHE A 57 4.02 0.12 3.74
C PHE A 57 2.73 0.49 4.49
N LEU A 58 2.82 1.31 5.55
CA LEU A 58 1.66 1.81 6.29
C LEU A 58 0.79 2.78 5.50
N ILE A 59 1.36 3.54 4.56
CA ILE A 59 0.61 4.48 3.72
C ILE A 59 -0.45 3.76 2.86
N PRO A 60 -0.09 2.77 2.01
CA PRO A 60 -1.10 2.03 1.24
C PRO A 60 -2.09 1.26 2.12
N LEU A 61 -1.72 0.84 3.33
CA LEU A 61 -2.66 0.24 4.29
C LEU A 61 -3.69 1.25 4.80
N GLY A 62 -3.25 2.46 5.15
CA GLY A 62 -4.12 3.55 5.57
C GLY A 62 -5.08 3.99 4.45
N VAL A 63 -4.62 4.03 3.20
CA VAL A 63 -5.48 4.33 2.05
C VAL A 63 -6.42 3.15 1.73
N GLY A 64 -5.95 1.91 1.89
CA GLY A 64 -6.72 0.68 1.67
C GLY A 64 -7.92 0.48 2.61
N LEU A 65 -8.05 1.32 3.64
CA LEU A 65 -9.23 1.42 4.51
C LEU A 65 -10.52 1.79 3.75
N SER A 66 -10.42 2.40 2.57
CA SER A 66 -11.57 2.81 1.75
C SER A 66 -11.81 1.93 0.52
N SER A 67 -11.41 0.66 0.57
CA SER A 67 -11.46 -0.26 -0.59
C SER A 67 -12.83 -0.94 -0.78
N ILE A 68 -12.94 -1.79 -1.81
CA ILE A 68 -14.14 -2.53 -2.26
C ILE A 68 -14.91 -3.22 -1.12
N GLY A 69 -14.20 -3.77 -0.13
CA GLY A 69 -14.77 -4.42 1.04
C GLY A 69 -15.62 -3.48 1.87
N ARG A 70 -15.27 -2.19 1.91
CA ARG A 70 -16.06 -1.14 2.54
C ARG A 70 -17.32 -0.81 1.74
N ASP A 71 -17.20 -0.67 0.41
CA ASP A 71 -18.36 -0.48 -0.48
C ASP A 71 -19.35 -1.65 -0.38
N ALA A 72 -18.86 -2.86 -0.13
CA ALA A 72 -19.69 -4.03 0.13
C ALA A 72 -20.43 -3.94 1.47
N THR A 73 -19.77 -3.50 2.55
CA THR A 73 -20.41 -3.33 3.86
C THR A 73 -21.37 -2.15 3.92
N GLU A 74 -21.12 -1.09 3.18
CA GLU A 74 -21.98 0.10 3.12
C GLU A 74 -23.17 -0.08 2.16
N GLY A 75 -23.28 -1.24 1.49
CA GLY A 75 -24.39 -1.52 0.56
C GLY A 75 -24.33 -0.69 -0.73
N LEU A 76 -23.16 -0.13 -1.09
CA LEU A 76 -22.99 0.69 -2.28
C LEU A 76 -22.78 -0.15 -3.55
N LEU A 77 -22.33 -1.40 -3.41
CA LEU A 77 -22.07 -2.29 -4.54
C LEU A 77 -23.28 -2.51 -5.46
N PRO A 78 -24.51 -2.82 -4.97
CA PRO A 78 -25.68 -2.96 -5.83
C PRO A 78 -25.99 -1.69 -6.62
N VAL A 79 -25.87 -0.51 -5.98
CA VAL A 79 -26.12 0.79 -6.62
C VAL A 79 -25.08 1.08 -7.71
N LEU A 80 -23.80 0.82 -7.46
CA LEU A 80 -22.73 1.02 -8.43
C LEU A 80 -22.84 0.06 -9.62
N LEU A 81 -23.24 -1.18 -9.37
CA LEU A 81 -23.38 -2.23 -10.39
C LEU A 81 -24.70 -2.16 -11.17
N THR A 82 -25.64 -1.26 -10.82
CA THR A 82 -26.79 -0.96 -11.67
C THR A 82 -26.40 -0.17 -12.93
N ARG A 83 -25.23 0.46 -12.93
CA ARG A 83 -24.68 1.16 -14.10
C ARG A 83 -24.07 0.14 -15.06
N PRO A 84 -23.98 0.43 -16.37
CA PRO A 84 -23.34 -0.44 -17.36
C PRO A 84 -21.80 -0.41 -17.24
N LEU A 85 -21.29 -0.73 -16.05
CA LEU A 85 -19.88 -0.84 -15.74
C LEU A 85 -19.51 -2.33 -15.70
N ARG A 86 -18.48 -2.70 -16.46
CA ARG A 86 -17.92 -4.05 -16.36
C ARG A 86 -17.27 -4.22 -14.98
N ARG A 87 -17.50 -5.36 -14.35
CA ARG A 87 -16.95 -5.72 -13.04
C ARG A 87 -15.41 -5.62 -13.00
N SER A 88 -14.74 -6.02 -14.08
CA SER A 88 -13.28 -5.88 -14.23
C SER A 88 -12.82 -4.41 -14.23
N THR A 89 -13.55 -3.53 -14.91
CA THR A 89 -13.26 -2.09 -14.95
C THR A 89 -13.38 -1.46 -13.56
N TYR A 90 -14.35 -1.91 -12.75
CA TYR A 90 -14.49 -1.43 -11.37
C TYR A 90 -13.28 -1.83 -10.50
N VAL A 91 -12.86 -3.10 -10.53
CA VAL A 91 -11.68 -3.56 -9.78
C VAL A 91 -10.40 -2.82 -10.20
N LEU A 92 -10.19 -2.64 -11.51
CA LEU A 92 -9.05 -1.88 -12.03
C LEU A 92 -9.10 -0.40 -11.65
N SER A 93 -10.28 0.22 -11.66
CA SER A 93 -10.44 1.62 -11.24
C SER A 93 -10.12 1.81 -9.75
N GLN A 94 -10.50 0.84 -8.91
CA GLN A 94 -10.19 0.85 -7.48
C GLN A 94 -8.70 0.65 -7.23
N TRP A 95 -8.06 -0.28 -7.94
CA TRP A 95 -6.60 -0.43 -7.91
C TRP A 95 -5.87 0.85 -8.32
N ALA A 96 -6.27 1.47 -9.43
CA ALA A 96 -5.66 2.71 -9.91
C ALA A 96 -5.89 3.87 -8.93
N ALA A 97 -7.10 4.04 -8.40
CA ALA A 97 -7.41 5.08 -7.42
C ALA A 97 -6.60 4.90 -6.12
N MET A 98 -6.55 3.69 -5.57
CA MET A 98 -5.84 3.41 -4.34
C MET A 98 -4.33 3.56 -4.52
N GLY A 99 -3.78 3.03 -5.62
CA GLY A 99 -2.37 3.11 -5.95
C GLY A 99 -1.90 4.53 -6.20
N THR A 100 -2.69 5.35 -6.91
CA THR A 100 -2.35 6.76 -7.17
C THR A 100 -2.39 7.62 -5.91
N VAL A 101 -3.42 7.45 -5.06
CA VAL A 101 -3.52 8.18 -3.79
C VAL A 101 -2.39 7.78 -2.84
N ALA A 102 -2.10 6.48 -2.70
CA ALA A 102 -1.00 6.01 -1.88
C ALA A 102 0.36 6.52 -2.40
N SER A 103 0.57 6.50 -3.72
CA SER A 103 1.78 7.03 -4.36
C SER A 103 1.94 8.52 -4.12
N PHE A 104 0.86 9.31 -4.19
CA PHE A 104 0.89 10.73 -3.89
C PHE A 104 1.38 10.99 -2.46
N TRP A 105 0.83 10.29 -1.47
CA TRP A 105 1.27 10.42 -0.07
C TRP A 105 2.71 9.96 0.14
N ALA A 106 3.13 8.87 -0.51
CA ALA A 106 4.50 8.37 -0.39
C ALA A 106 5.54 9.31 -1.03
N LEU A 107 5.19 9.97 -2.14
CA LEU A 107 6.01 11.00 -2.77
C LEU A 107 6.03 12.30 -1.97
N LEU A 108 4.88 12.72 -1.42
CA LEU A 108 4.81 13.87 -0.52
C LEU A 108 5.72 13.65 0.69
N HIS A 109 5.67 12.46 1.29
CA HIS A 109 6.58 12.08 2.35
C HIS A 109 8.05 12.16 1.92
N LEU A 110 8.40 11.65 0.74
CA LEU A 110 9.77 11.69 0.24
C LEU A 110 10.26 13.13 0.08
N VAL A 111 9.43 14.01 -0.48
CA VAL A 111 9.76 15.43 -0.67
C VAL A 111 9.96 16.12 0.68
N LEU A 112 9.09 15.88 1.66
CA LEU A 112 9.21 16.45 2.99
C LEU A 112 10.48 15.95 3.71
N GLN A 113 10.75 14.65 3.64
CA GLN A 113 11.96 14.04 4.21
C GLN A 113 13.23 14.59 3.54
N TRP A 114 13.23 14.69 2.21
CA TRP A 114 14.34 15.25 1.46
C TRP A 114 14.60 16.72 1.81
N GLY A 115 13.55 17.54 1.85
CA GLY A 115 13.66 18.95 2.24
C GLY A 115 14.19 19.12 3.67
N LEU A 116 13.79 18.23 4.57
CA LEU A 116 14.24 18.23 5.96
C LEU A 116 15.72 17.86 6.08
N ILE A 117 16.19 16.85 5.34
CA ILE A 117 17.60 16.46 5.29
C ILE A 117 18.47 17.59 4.71
N VAL A 118 18.05 18.20 3.60
CA VAL A 118 18.78 19.31 2.96
C VAL A 118 18.85 20.54 3.86
N ALA A 119 17.80 20.83 4.63
CA ALA A 119 17.81 21.93 5.60
C ALA A 119 18.72 21.64 6.81
N ALA A 120 18.84 20.36 7.19
CA ALA A 120 19.57 19.91 8.37
C ALA A 120 21.07 19.65 8.13
N THR A 121 21.47 19.31 6.90
CA THR A 121 22.83 18.83 6.61
C THR A 121 23.45 19.55 5.41
N PRO A 122 24.77 19.85 5.46
CA PRO A 122 25.46 20.57 4.39
C PRO A 122 25.65 19.73 3.11
N HIS A 123 25.61 18.40 3.23
CA HIS A 123 25.67 17.48 2.10
C HIS A 123 24.33 16.76 1.97
N GLY A 124 23.44 17.31 1.13
CA GLY A 124 22.18 16.66 0.80
C GLY A 124 22.38 15.36 0.04
N PRO A 125 21.39 14.45 0.05
CA PRO A 125 21.50 13.17 -0.63
C PRO A 125 21.55 13.37 -2.15
N MET A 126 22.16 12.41 -2.85
CA MET A 126 22.39 12.52 -4.28
C MET A 126 21.04 12.49 -5.05
N PRO A 127 20.82 13.35 -6.06
CA PRO A 127 19.54 13.40 -6.78
C PRO A 127 19.10 12.06 -7.38
N LEU A 128 20.07 11.23 -7.78
CA LEU A 128 19.82 9.89 -8.30
C LEU A 128 19.23 8.94 -7.25
N GLU A 129 19.65 9.06 -5.99
CA GLU A 129 19.11 8.25 -4.88
C GLU A 129 17.66 8.64 -4.57
N VAL A 130 17.36 9.95 -4.63
CA VAL A 130 15.98 10.46 -4.48
C VAL A 130 15.10 9.88 -5.58
N LEU A 131 15.58 9.85 -6.83
CA LEU A 131 14.85 9.26 -7.95
C LEU A 131 14.59 7.76 -7.76
N TYR A 132 15.61 6.99 -7.36
CA TYR A 132 15.45 5.55 -7.11
C TYR A 132 14.47 5.27 -5.96
N ASN A 133 14.51 6.07 -4.89
CA ASN A 133 13.58 5.94 -3.78
C ASN A 133 12.15 6.34 -4.20
N ALA A 134 11.99 7.40 -5.00
CA ALA A 134 10.70 7.83 -5.53
C ALA A 134 10.01 6.72 -6.32
N ILE A 135 10.71 6.13 -7.29
CA ILE A 135 10.12 5.09 -8.13
C ILE A 135 9.92 3.80 -7.31
N GLY A 136 10.82 3.47 -6.37
CA GLY A 136 10.66 2.35 -5.44
C GLY A 136 9.37 2.46 -4.61
N ARG A 137 9.13 3.63 -4.01
CA ARG A 137 7.90 3.93 -3.23
C ARG A 137 6.63 3.83 -4.07
N VAL A 138 6.65 4.36 -5.29
CA VAL A 138 5.51 4.28 -6.23
C VAL A 138 5.24 2.82 -6.61
N SER A 139 6.29 2.04 -6.91
CA SER A 139 6.15 0.62 -7.25
C SER A 139 5.56 -0.18 -6.09
N LEU A 140 6.03 0.06 -4.86
CA LEU A 140 5.50 -0.58 -3.66
C LEU A 140 4.03 -0.21 -3.42
N CYS A 141 3.68 1.07 -3.59
CA CYS A 141 2.30 1.53 -3.43
C CYS A 141 1.35 0.90 -4.46
N LEU A 142 1.73 0.85 -5.73
CA LEU A 142 0.94 0.20 -6.79
C LEU A 142 0.87 -1.32 -6.61
N GLY A 143 1.97 -1.92 -6.16
CA GLY A 143 2.09 -3.33 -5.89
C GLY A 143 1.21 -3.76 -4.72
N MET A 144 1.37 -3.14 -3.55
CA MET A 144 0.49 -3.34 -2.40
C MET A 144 -0.96 -3.00 -2.73
N ALA A 145 -1.20 -2.07 -3.65
CA ALA A 145 -2.56 -1.77 -4.05
C ALA A 145 -3.26 -2.96 -4.70
N ALA A 146 -2.55 -3.73 -5.53
CA ALA A 146 -3.09 -4.92 -6.17
C ALA A 146 -3.45 -6.00 -5.14
N THR A 147 -2.62 -6.17 -4.12
CA THR A 147 -2.80 -7.19 -3.08
C THR A 147 -3.98 -6.86 -2.17
N LEU A 148 -4.06 -5.61 -1.72
CA LEU A 148 -5.15 -5.13 -0.88
C LEU A 148 -6.49 -5.14 -1.63
N VAL A 149 -6.51 -4.71 -2.90
CA VAL A 149 -7.72 -4.81 -3.73
C VAL A 149 -8.16 -6.25 -3.89
N CYS A 150 -7.23 -7.16 -4.19
CA CYS A 150 -7.51 -8.59 -4.28
C CYS A 150 -8.15 -9.14 -3.00
N PHE A 151 -7.55 -8.91 -1.82
CA PHE A 151 -8.12 -9.35 -0.55
C PHE A 151 -9.49 -8.72 -0.25
N SER A 152 -9.67 -7.47 -0.64
CA SER A 152 -10.91 -6.71 -0.46
C SER A 152 -12.07 -7.25 -1.32
N THR A 153 -11.78 -7.89 -2.46
CA THR A 153 -12.82 -8.60 -3.23
C THR A 153 -13.39 -9.82 -2.50
N ARG A 154 -12.59 -10.46 -1.62
CA ARG A 154 -12.97 -11.68 -0.88
C ARG A 154 -13.60 -11.37 0.47
N LEU A 155 -13.03 -10.45 1.23
CA LEU A 155 -13.43 -10.15 2.59
C LEU A 155 -14.12 -8.77 2.69
N PRO A 156 -15.34 -8.69 3.24
CA PRO A 156 -16.01 -7.41 3.46
C PRO A 156 -15.37 -6.62 4.63
N GLY A 157 -15.60 -5.31 4.64
CA GLY A 157 -15.24 -4.40 5.72
C GLY A 157 -13.72 -4.27 5.88
N TRP A 158 -13.23 -4.60 7.07
CA TRP A 158 -11.81 -4.48 7.46
C TRP A 158 -11.06 -5.82 7.35
N GLY A 159 -11.73 -6.88 6.91
CA GLY A 159 -11.17 -8.23 6.87
C GLY A 159 -9.94 -8.36 5.97
N HIS A 160 -9.85 -7.57 4.89
CA HIS A 160 -8.69 -7.56 4.00
C HIS A 160 -7.42 -7.03 4.68
N LEU A 161 -7.53 -6.02 5.54
CA LEU A 161 -6.41 -5.49 6.32
C LEU A 161 -5.99 -6.47 7.41
N ALA A 162 -6.96 -7.10 8.08
CA ALA A 162 -6.69 -8.14 9.07
C ALA A 162 -5.95 -9.33 8.43
N LEU A 163 -6.42 -9.79 7.27
CA LEU A 163 -5.76 -10.87 6.51
C LEU A 163 -4.33 -10.48 6.12
N TRP A 164 -4.14 -9.27 5.57
CA TRP A 164 -2.81 -8.77 5.24
C TRP A 164 -1.91 -8.72 6.47
N GLY A 165 -2.40 -8.20 7.60
CA GLY A 165 -1.65 -8.07 8.85
C GLY A 165 -1.26 -9.41 9.47
N VAL A 166 -2.16 -10.40 9.45
CA VAL A 166 -1.88 -11.76 9.92
C VAL A 166 -0.81 -12.42 9.05
N LEU A 167 -0.94 -12.33 7.72
CA LEU A 167 0.05 -12.91 6.81
C LEU A 167 1.42 -12.23 6.95
N PHE A 168 1.44 -10.91 7.14
CA PHE A 168 2.66 -10.16 7.41
C PHE A 168 3.30 -10.55 8.75
N PHE A 169 2.50 -10.71 9.81
CA PHE A 169 2.99 -11.17 11.11
C PHE A 169 3.59 -12.58 11.03
N ILE A 170 2.94 -13.50 10.31
CA ILE A 170 3.49 -14.84 10.07
C ILE A 170 4.83 -14.74 9.33
N ALA A 171 4.90 -13.90 8.29
CA ALA A 171 6.12 -13.72 7.50
C ALA A 171 7.30 -13.16 8.30
N GLU A 172 7.06 -12.17 9.15
CA GLU A 172 8.12 -11.45 9.87
C GLU A 172 8.47 -12.02 11.25
N ARG A 173 7.51 -12.64 11.94
CA ARG A 173 7.71 -13.09 13.34
C ARG A 173 7.72 -14.60 13.49
N VAL A 174 6.88 -15.31 12.74
CA VAL A 174 6.73 -16.77 12.91
C VAL A 174 7.77 -17.51 12.08
N LEU A 175 7.87 -17.22 10.78
CA LEU A 175 8.77 -17.94 9.87
C LEU A 175 10.26 -17.81 10.24
N PRO A 176 10.79 -16.63 10.61
CA PRO A 176 12.18 -16.51 11.06
C PRO A 176 12.47 -17.20 12.39
N GLY A 177 11.43 -17.47 13.20
CA GLY A 177 11.56 -18.16 14.48
C GLY A 177 11.63 -19.68 14.38
N LEU A 178 11.37 -20.25 13.19
CA LEU A 178 11.39 -21.69 12.93
C LEU A 178 12.84 -22.22 12.73
N GLY A 179 13.60 -22.27 13.82
CA GLY A 179 14.81 -23.10 13.96
C GLY A 179 16.00 -22.83 13.02
N LYS A 180 17.06 -23.64 13.15
CA LYS A 180 18.32 -23.56 12.35
C LYS A 180 18.53 -24.75 11.41
N ASP A 181 17.56 -25.65 11.29
CA ASP A 181 17.68 -26.89 10.52
C ASP A 181 17.32 -26.68 9.03
N GLU A 182 17.24 -27.76 8.24
CA GLU A 182 16.79 -27.69 6.83
C GLU A 182 15.38 -27.08 6.69
N SER A 183 14.53 -27.23 7.70
CA SER A 183 13.23 -26.56 7.80
C SER A 183 13.33 -25.04 7.79
N ALA A 184 14.45 -24.48 8.26
CA ALA A 184 14.70 -23.04 8.25
C ALA A 184 14.93 -22.52 6.82
N ARG A 185 15.59 -23.30 5.95
CA ARG A 185 15.77 -22.92 4.54
C ARG A 185 14.41 -22.83 3.84
N PHE A 186 13.57 -23.84 4.04
CA PHE A 186 12.22 -23.84 3.50
C PHE A 186 11.39 -22.67 4.06
N ALA A 187 11.42 -22.43 5.36
CA ALA A 187 10.70 -21.32 6.00
C ALA A 187 11.14 -19.95 5.46
N LEU A 188 12.45 -19.75 5.24
CA LEU A 188 12.99 -18.52 4.65
C LEU A 188 12.54 -18.34 3.19
N THR A 189 12.50 -19.42 2.41
CA THR A 189 11.98 -19.39 1.03
C THR A 189 10.50 -19.03 1.01
N VAL A 190 9.68 -19.67 1.85
CA VAL A 190 8.25 -19.35 1.99
C VAL A 190 8.06 -17.89 2.40
N ARG A 191 8.86 -17.41 3.35
CA ARG A 191 8.83 -16.00 3.77
C ARG A 191 9.10 -15.06 2.60
N GLN A 192 10.12 -15.32 1.79
CA GLN A 192 10.47 -14.49 0.64
C GLN A 192 9.33 -14.43 -0.37
N TYR A 193 8.71 -15.57 -0.70
CA TYR A 193 7.55 -15.59 -1.60
C TYR A 193 6.34 -14.88 -0.99
N LEU A 194 6.07 -15.09 0.29
CA LEU A 194 4.94 -14.47 0.98
C LEU A 194 5.09 -12.94 1.03
N LEU A 195 6.26 -12.42 1.37
CA LEU A 195 6.54 -10.98 1.34
C LEU A 195 6.52 -10.43 -0.09
N GLY A 196 7.06 -11.16 -1.07
CA GLY A 196 7.02 -10.78 -2.48
C GLY A 196 5.60 -10.71 -3.05
N VAL A 197 4.66 -11.44 -2.45
CA VAL A 197 3.23 -11.37 -2.77
C VAL A 197 2.53 -10.27 -1.97
N LEU A 198 2.81 -10.09 -0.68
CA LEU A 198 2.12 -9.11 0.18
C LEU A 198 2.55 -7.66 -0.08
N MET A 199 3.84 -7.47 -0.33
CA MET A 199 4.52 -6.20 -0.52
C MET A 199 5.43 -6.28 -1.77
N PRO A 200 4.85 -6.43 -2.97
CA PRO A 200 5.65 -6.46 -4.18
C PRO A 200 6.31 -5.09 -4.36
N GLU A 201 7.63 -5.07 -4.27
CA GLU A 201 8.49 -3.91 -4.42
C GLU A 201 9.45 -4.12 -5.58
N LEU A 202 9.63 -3.09 -6.41
CA LEU A 202 10.69 -3.07 -7.41
C LEU A 202 11.90 -2.34 -6.82
N ASP A 203 12.91 -3.11 -6.40
CA ASP A 203 14.20 -2.55 -5.98
C ASP A 203 14.98 -2.08 -7.22
N ILE A 204 14.81 -0.81 -7.57
CA ILE A 204 15.35 -0.20 -8.79
C ILE A 204 16.86 -0.09 -8.73
N ARG A 205 17.41 0.18 -7.54
CA ARG A 205 18.86 0.23 -7.36
C ARG A 205 19.46 -1.10 -7.77
N ARG A 206 18.94 -2.21 -7.28
CA ARG A 206 19.45 -3.53 -7.64
C ARG A 206 19.04 -3.99 -9.04
N THR A 207 17.94 -3.49 -9.60
CA THR A 207 17.47 -3.90 -10.94
C THR A 207 18.27 -3.24 -12.06
N PHE A 208 18.64 -1.97 -11.89
CA PHE A 208 19.30 -1.17 -12.92
C PHE A 208 20.78 -0.87 -12.65
N ALA A 209 21.24 -0.89 -11.39
CA ALA A 209 22.67 -0.74 -11.09
C ALA A 209 23.45 -2.06 -11.18
N ALA A 210 22.76 -3.21 -11.25
CA ALA A 210 23.39 -4.49 -11.56
C ALA A 210 23.66 -4.59 -13.06
N THR A 211 24.91 -4.86 -13.44
CA THR A 211 25.29 -5.25 -14.80
C THR A 211 25.46 -6.77 -14.83
N PRO A 212 24.64 -7.55 -15.57
CA PRO A 212 23.53 -7.15 -16.45
C PRO A 212 22.21 -6.84 -15.73
N VAL A 213 21.35 -6.06 -16.38
CA VAL A 213 20.00 -5.68 -15.91
C VAL A 213 19.19 -6.93 -15.56
N SER A 214 18.59 -6.96 -14.36
CA SER A 214 17.87 -8.15 -13.89
C SER A 214 16.43 -8.21 -14.41
N TRP A 215 16.24 -8.63 -15.66
CA TRP A 215 14.91 -8.81 -16.28
C TRP A 215 13.97 -9.72 -15.48
N LEU A 216 14.52 -10.70 -14.77
CA LEU A 216 13.77 -11.60 -13.90
C LEU A 216 13.00 -10.84 -12.80
N ARG A 217 13.57 -9.79 -12.22
CA ARG A 217 12.91 -9.03 -11.14
C ARG A 217 11.76 -8.19 -11.67
N LEU A 218 12.00 -7.55 -12.81
CA LEU A 218 10.98 -6.76 -13.50
C LEU A 218 9.77 -7.63 -13.86
N THR A 219 10.02 -8.78 -14.49
CA THR A 219 8.97 -9.73 -14.89
C THR A 219 8.26 -10.34 -13.69
N THR A 220 8.97 -10.67 -12.61
CA THR A 220 8.35 -11.19 -11.37
C THR A 220 7.42 -10.15 -10.74
N TYR A 221 7.83 -8.88 -10.67
CA TYR A 221 7.00 -7.80 -10.14
C TYR A 221 5.70 -7.66 -10.95
N PHE A 222 5.80 -7.53 -12.28
CA PHE A 222 4.60 -7.41 -13.13
C PHE A 222 3.73 -8.66 -13.09
N SER A 223 4.33 -9.86 -13.02
CA SER A 223 3.60 -11.12 -12.88
C SER A 223 2.80 -11.17 -11.57
N ASN A 224 3.40 -10.78 -10.44
CA ASN A 224 2.71 -10.77 -9.16
C ASN A 224 1.53 -9.77 -9.15
N VAL A 225 1.76 -8.55 -9.65
CA VAL A 225 0.71 -7.51 -9.73
C VAL A 225 -0.43 -7.96 -10.63
N THR A 226 -0.12 -8.47 -11.82
CA THR A 226 -1.14 -8.95 -12.77
C THR A 226 -1.90 -10.15 -12.23
N LEU A 227 -1.22 -11.11 -11.60
CA LEU A 227 -1.85 -12.29 -11.00
C LEU A 227 -2.82 -11.91 -9.87
N MET A 228 -2.44 -11.00 -8.98
CA MET A 228 -3.32 -10.51 -7.92
C MET A 228 -4.55 -9.78 -8.48
N LEU A 229 -4.38 -8.98 -9.52
CA LEU A 229 -5.50 -8.30 -10.18
C LEU A 229 -6.43 -9.29 -10.89
N LEU A 230 -5.89 -10.26 -11.64
CA LEU A 230 -6.68 -11.29 -12.30
C LEU A 230 -7.45 -12.15 -11.29
N LEU A 231 -6.81 -12.54 -10.19
CA LEU A 231 -7.43 -13.30 -9.11
C LEU A 231 -8.55 -12.48 -8.44
N GLY A 232 -8.31 -11.20 -8.17
CA GLY A 232 -9.33 -10.29 -7.67
C GLY A 232 -10.52 -10.13 -8.62
N ILE A 233 -10.28 -9.96 -9.92
CA ILE A 233 -11.34 -9.88 -10.94
C ILE A 233 -12.13 -11.19 -11.01
N HIS A 234 -11.44 -12.34 -10.99
CA HIS A 234 -12.08 -13.65 -11.02
C HIS A 234 -12.98 -13.85 -9.80
N ILE A 235 -12.49 -13.60 -8.59
CA ILE A 235 -13.27 -13.69 -7.34
C ILE A 235 -14.47 -12.74 -7.38
N PHE A 236 -14.28 -11.51 -7.84
CA PHE A 236 -15.34 -10.51 -7.90
C PHE A 236 -16.42 -10.84 -8.95
N ASN A 237 -16.04 -11.51 -10.06
CA ASN A 237 -16.98 -11.99 -11.06
C ASN A 237 -17.87 -13.12 -10.52
N HIS A 238 -17.33 -14.01 -9.68
CA HIS A 238 -18.08 -15.10 -9.06
C HIS A 238 -18.85 -14.68 -7.81
N ARG A 239 -18.71 -13.43 -7.35
CA ARG A 239 -19.44 -12.94 -6.19
C ARG A 239 -20.89 -12.69 -6.56
N GLU A 240 -21.79 -13.34 -5.84
CA GLU A 240 -23.22 -13.06 -5.88
C GLU A 240 -23.47 -11.72 -5.17
N VAL A 241 -23.97 -10.74 -5.94
CA VAL A 241 -24.41 -9.47 -5.38
C VAL A 241 -25.91 -9.61 -5.18
N SER A 242 -26.33 -9.87 -3.94
CA SER A 242 -27.75 -9.87 -3.62
C SER A 242 -28.28 -8.44 -3.81
N TYR A 243 -29.19 -8.25 -4.77
CA TYR A 243 -29.89 -6.99 -5.00
C TYR A 243 -31.00 -6.75 -3.96
N ALA A 244 -31.18 -7.68 -3.02
CA ALA A 244 -32.18 -7.63 -1.96
C ALA A 244 -31.50 -7.38 -0.60
N SER A 245 -31.02 -6.15 -0.37
CA SER A 245 -30.76 -5.68 0.98
C SER A 245 -31.21 -4.22 1.10
N ARG A 246 -32.11 -4.01 2.05
CA ARG A 246 -32.88 -2.80 2.36
C ARG A 246 -32.05 -1.52 2.48
#